data_AF-A0A3D3LWI3-F1
#
_entry.id   AF-A0A3D3LWI3-F1
#
_cell.length_a   1.000
_cell.length_b   1.000
_cell.length_c   1.000
_cell.angle_alpha   90.00
_cell.angle_beta   90.00
_cell.angle_gamma   90.00
#
_symmetry.space_group_name_H-M   'P 1'
#
loop_
_entity.id
_entity.type
_entity.pdbx_description
1 polymer ?
#
loop_
_entity_poly.entity_id
_entity_poly.type
_entity_poly.pdbx_seq_one_letter_code
_entity_poly.pdbx_strand_id
1 'polypeptide(L)' 'MLEEILITNFGSTEFFINKAIGGALRQYFITDPVWVANFITRHSQHMAPLSIREGAKRLPESLKR' A
#
# COMPACT_ATOMS: atom_id res chain seq x y z
N MET A 1 -4.58 -13.49 -3.20
CA MET A 1 -5.66 -12.74 -3.88
C MET A 1 -5.51 -11.22 -3.74
N LEU A 2 -5.47 -10.63 -2.53
CA LEU A 2 -5.27 -9.17 -2.40
C LEU A 2 -3.92 -8.70 -2.99
N GLU A 3 -2.82 -9.32 -2.59
CA GLU A 3 -1.47 -8.96 -3.03
C GLU A 3 -1.34 -8.90 -4.56
N GLU A 4 -1.83 -9.94 -5.23
CA GLU A 4 -1.84 -10.06 -6.68
C GLU A 4 -2.62 -8.93 -7.36
N ILE A 5 -3.84 -8.64 -6.89
CA ILE A 5 -4.67 -7.54 -7.43
C ILE A 5 -3.93 -6.19 -7.29
N LEU A 6 -3.27 -5.94 -6.16
CA LEU A 6 -2.52 -4.71 -5.96
C LEU A 6 -1.34 -4.63 -6.93
N ILE A 7 -0.55 -5.71 -7.05
CA ILE A 7 0.62 -5.78 -7.93
C ILE A 7 0.24 -5.59 -9.40
N THR A 8 -0.85 -6.20 -9.87
CA THR A 8 -1.31 -6.06 -11.27
C THR A 8 -1.67 -4.62 -11.63
N ASN A 9 -1.98 -3.77 -10.65
CA ASN A 9 -2.39 -2.38 -10.86
C ASN A 9 -1.26 -1.37 -10.60
N PHE A 10 -0.03 -1.83 -10.32
CA PHE A 10 1.13 -0.95 -10.18
C PHE A 10 1.49 -0.24 -11.49
N GLY A 11 2.19 0.89 -11.37
CA GLY A 11 2.57 1.70 -12.53
C GLY A 11 1.43 2.45 -13.23
N SER A 12 0.18 2.33 -12.74
CA SER A 12 -0.94 3.08 -13.28
C SER A 12 -0.77 4.59 -13.11
N THR A 13 -1.10 5.37 -14.15
CA THR A 13 -1.15 6.84 -14.10
C THR A 13 -2.50 7.35 -13.57
N GLU A 14 -3.49 6.47 -13.39
CA GLU A 14 -4.84 6.85 -12.98
C GLU A 14 -4.90 7.17 -11.47
N PHE A 15 -5.41 8.35 -11.15
CA PHE A 15 -5.52 8.82 -9.76
C PHE A 15 -6.35 7.87 -8.89
N PHE A 16 -7.49 7.41 -9.39
CA PHE A 16 -8.41 6.58 -8.60
C PHE A 16 -7.87 5.17 -8.35
N ILE A 17 -7.11 4.61 -9.29
CA ILE A 17 -6.43 3.31 -9.09
C ILE A 17 -5.41 3.45 -7.96
N ASN A 18 -4.53 4.45 -8.04
CA ASN A 18 -3.51 4.68 -7.02
C ASN A 18 -4.10 4.99 -5.63
N LYS A 19 -5.22 5.73 -5.59
CA LYS A 19 -5.95 5.99 -4.36
C LYS A 19 -6.60 4.73 -3.79
N ALA A 20 -7.16 3.86 -4.64
CA ALA A 20 -7.78 2.61 -4.24
C ALA A 20 -6.75 1.64 -3.63
N ILE A 21 -5.56 1.52 -4.22
CA ILE A 21 -4.45 0.72 -3.67
C ILE A 21 -4.12 1.17 -2.24
N GLY A 22 -3.90 2.47 -2.02
CA GLY A 22 -3.61 3.00 -0.70
C GLY A 22 -4.76 2.83 0.29
N GLY A 23 -6.00 2.98 -0.17
CA GLY A 23 -7.21 2.74 0.62
C GLY A 23 -7.34 1.27 1.06
N ALA A 24 -7.09 0.33 0.16
CA ALA A 24 -7.12 -1.10 0.44
C ALA A 24 -6.06 -1.49 1.47
N LEU A 25 -4.82 -1.01 1.32
CA LEU A 25 -3.75 -1.23 2.30
C LEU A 25 -4.10 -0.65 3.68
N ARG A 26 -4.66 0.57 3.72
CA ARG A 26 -5.08 1.20 4.97
C ARG A 26 -6.22 0.44 5.66
N GLN A 27 -7.12 -0.17 4.89
CA GLN A 27 -8.17 -1.02 5.46
C GLN A 27 -7.60 -2.32 6.00
N TYR A 28 -6.69 -2.96 5.24
CA TYR A 28 -6.07 -4.23 5.61
C TYR A 28 -5.11 -4.12 6.81
N PHE A 29 -4.60 -2.91 7.09
CA PHE A 29 -3.81 -2.62 8.29
C PHE A 29 -4.48 -3.08 9.59
N ILE A 30 -5.81 -3.03 9.67
CA ILE A 30 -6.57 -3.47 10.87
C ILE A 30 -6.40 -4.97 11.10
N THR A 31 -6.20 -5.73 10.02
CA THR A 31 -6.02 -7.18 10.05
C THR A 31 -4.56 -7.56 10.28
N ASP A 32 -3.62 -6.98 9.52
CA ASP A 32 -2.20 -7.28 9.65
C ASP A 32 -1.32 -6.05 9.33
N PRO A 33 -0.90 -5.29 10.36
CA PRO A 33 -0.09 -4.10 10.17
C PRO A 33 1.35 -4.41 9.72
N VAL A 34 1.89 -5.57 10.11
CA VAL A 34 3.26 -5.98 9.76
C VAL A 34 3.33 -6.39 8.30
N TRP A 35 2.31 -7.12 7.81
CA TRP A 35 2.20 -7.44 6.39
C TRP A 35 2.10 -6.18 5.53
N VAL A 36 1.28 -5.19 5.93
CA VAL A 36 1.18 -3.92 5.18
C VAL A 36 2.51 -3.18 5.12
N ALA A 37 3.23 -3.08 6.24
CA ALA A 37 4.55 -2.46 6.28
C ALA A 37 5.55 -3.18 5.36
N ASN A 38 5.60 -4.51 5.42
CA ASN A 38 6.48 -5.34 4.60
C ASN A 38 6.12 -5.25 3.11
N PHE A 39 4.82 -5.24 2.77
CA PHE A 39 4.34 -5.10 1.40
C PHE A 39 4.77 -3.75 0.81
N ILE A 40 4.52 -2.65 1.52
CA ILE A 40 4.94 -1.31 1.09
C ILE A 40 6.45 -1.25 0.92
N THR A 41 7.22 -1.79 1.87
CA THR A 41 8.69 -1.81 1.79
C THR A 41 9.17 -2.55 0.54
N ARG A 42 8.64 -3.77 0.32
CA ARG A 42 9.02 -4.65 -0.79
C ARG A 42 8.69 -4.06 -2.16
N HIS A 43 7.57 -3.34 -2.28
CA HIS A 43 7.04 -2.89 -3.57
C HIS A 43 7.10 -1.37 -3.79
N SER A 44 7.63 -0.60 -2.84
CA SER A 44 7.67 0.87 -2.86
C SER A 44 8.15 1.47 -4.19
N GLN A 45 9.15 0.87 -4.83
CA GLN A 45 9.69 1.33 -6.12
C GLN A 45 8.70 1.26 -7.29
N HIS A 46 7.69 0.40 -7.19
CA HIS A 46 6.67 0.19 -8.24
C HIS A 46 5.34 0.86 -7.90
N MET A 47 5.19 1.36 -6.67
CA MET A 47 3.97 2.00 -6.20
C MET A 47 3.99 3.50 -6.48
N ALA A 48 2.83 4.07 -6.79
CA ALA A 48 2.69 5.52 -6.84
C ALA A 48 2.92 6.12 -5.44
N PRO A 49 3.57 7.29 -5.31
CA PRO A 49 3.79 7.95 -4.03
C PRO A 49 2.50 8.16 -3.20
N LEU A 50 1.37 8.41 -3.88
CA LEU A 50 0.06 8.54 -3.25
C LEU A 50 -0.37 7.24 -2.54
N SER A 51 -0.19 6.09 -3.19
CA SER A 51 -0.56 4.78 -2.64
C SER A 51 0.23 4.46 -1.38
N ILE A 52 1.54 4.75 -1.38
CA ILE A 52 2.42 4.59 -0.22
C ILE A 52 1.94 5.48 0.92
N ARG A 53 1.72 6.78 0.66
CA ARG A 53 1.30 7.75 1.68
C ARG A 53 -0.03 7.36 2.32
N GLU A 54 -1.01 6.95 1.53
CA GLU A 54 -2.33 6.55 2.04
C GLU A 54 -2.28 5.22 2.81
N GLY A 55 -1.53 4.22 2.31
CA GLY A 55 -1.37 2.92 2.95
C GLY A 55 -0.58 2.97 4.26
N ALA A 56 0.48 3.78 4.31
CA ALA A 56 1.33 3.92 5.49
C ALA A 56 0.75 4.86 6.57
N LYS A 57 -0.36 5.55 6.29
CA LYS A 57 -0.92 6.61 7.16
C LYS A 57 -1.20 6.17 8.59
N ARG A 58 -1.55 4.89 8.79
CA ARG A 58 -1.88 4.31 10.11
C ARG A 58 -0.77 3.43 10.69
N LEU A 59 0.33 3.21 9.96
CA LEU A 59 1.43 2.42 10.49
C LEU A 59 2.03 3.10 11.72
N PRO A 60 2.33 2.36 12.80
CA PRO A 60 3.11 2.88 13.90
C PRO A 60 4.54 3.18 13.41
N GLU A 61 5.20 4.14 14.05
CA GLU A 61 6.54 4.59 13.63
C GLU A 61 7.57 3.45 13.64
N SER A 62 7.42 2.47 14.54
CA SER A 62 8.27 1.28 14.61
C SER A 62 8.21 0.39 13.36
N LEU A 63 7.17 0.52 12.55
CA LEU A 63 6.98 -0.26 11.31
C LEU A 63 7.21 0.57 10.05
N LYS A 64 7.37 1.89 10.14
CA LYS A 64 7.78 2.72 9.01
C LYS A 64 9.30 2.59 8.87
N ARG A 65 9.75 2.04 7.76
CA ARG A 65 11.15 1.88 7.41
C ARG A 65 11.43 2.58 6.10
#